data_AF-A0A519ST52-F1
#
_entry.id   AF-A0A519ST52-F1
#
_cell.length_a   1.000
_cell.length_b   1.000
_cell.length_c   1.000
_cell.angle_alpha   90.00
_cell.angle_beta   90.00
_cell.angle_gamma   90.00
#
_symmetry.space_group_name_H-M   'P 1'
#
loop_
_entity.id
_entity.type
_entity.pdbx_description
1 polymer ?
#
loop_
_entity_poly.entity_id
_entity_poly.type
_entity_poly.pdbx_seq_one_letter_code
_entity_poly.pdbx_strand_id
1 'polypeptide(L)'
;MREDFLHYVWQHQYFDKTDLRTTAGEEIQVLRPGQRNADAGPDFLNARLRLGDVEWNGAVEIHLRASDWHRHNHQVDKKYDQVVLHVVHQADADVHRTNGSLIPALALAPRLAPDLLARYET
;
A
#
# COMPACT_ATOMS: atom_id res chain seq x y z
N MET A 1 -12.46 -0.21 -11.49
CA MET A 1 -11.34 0.42 -10.73
C MET A 1 -9.98 0.20 -11.39
N ARG A 2 -9.09 1.22 -11.36
CA ARG A 2 -7.70 1.20 -11.86
C ARG A 2 -6.72 1.54 -10.72
N GLU A 3 -5.46 1.13 -10.83
CA GLU A 3 -4.43 1.40 -9.81
C GLU A 3 -4.17 2.91 -9.62
N ASP A 4 -4.24 3.71 -10.69
CA ASP A 4 -4.13 5.17 -10.61
C ASP A 4 -5.14 5.81 -9.62
N PHE A 5 -6.32 5.20 -9.44
CA PHE A 5 -7.27 5.65 -8.44
C PHE A 5 -6.75 5.42 -7.02
N LEU A 6 -6.18 4.25 -6.76
CA LEU A 6 -5.61 3.91 -5.46
C LEU A 6 -4.38 4.78 -5.18
N HIS A 7 -3.57 5.10 -6.21
CA HIS A 7 -2.49 6.08 -6.11
C HIS A 7 -3.02 7.43 -5.64
N TYR A 8 -4.09 7.94 -6.26
CA TYR A 8 -4.72 9.20 -5.87
C TYR A 8 -5.28 9.16 -4.43
N VAL A 9 -6.02 8.10 -4.09
CA VAL A 9 -6.57 7.88 -2.74
C VAL A 9 -5.47 7.87 -1.69
N TRP A 10 -4.37 7.15 -1.94
CA TRP A 10 -3.23 7.10 -1.05
C TRP A 10 -2.51 8.44 -0.96
N GLN A 11 -2.16 9.05 -2.09
CA GLN A 11 -1.43 10.32 -2.15
C GLN A 11 -2.14 11.43 -1.36
N HIS A 12 -3.46 11.52 -1.49
CA HIS A 12 -4.29 12.53 -0.82
C HIS A 12 -4.92 12.05 0.49
N GLN A 13 -4.68 10.79 0.87
CA GLN A 13 -5.19 10.16 2.09
C GLN A 13 -6.73 10.20 2.19
N TYR A 14 -7.42 9.99 1.06
CA TYR A 14 -8.88 10.03 0.90
C TYR A 14 -9.54 8.68 1.16
N PHE A 15 -9.38 8.17 2.38
CA PHE A 15 -10.01 6.95 2.88
C PHE A 15 -10.25 7.07 4.37
N ASP A 16 -11.10 6.21 4.93
CA ASP A 16 -11.34 6.18 6.37
C ASP A 16 -10.11 5.65 7.14
N LYS A 17 -9.53 6.55 7.94
CA LYS A 17 -8.35 6.31 8.78
C LYS A 17 -8.72 5.94 10.21
N THR A 18 -10.00 5.83 10.55
CA THR A 18 -10.46 5.35 11.85
C THR A 18 -9.99 3.91 12.06
N ASP A 19 -9.36 3.64 13.21
CA ASP A 19 -8.77 2.34 13.56
C ASP A 19 -7.98 1.73 12.38
N LEU A 20 -7.05 2.51 11.82
CA LEU A 20 -6.25 2.09 10.67
C LEU A 20 -5.28 0.98 11.09
N ARG A 21 -5.45 -0.20 10.48
CA ARG A 21 -4.68 -1.40 10.80
C ARG A 21 -4.22 -2.13 9.54
N THR A 22 -3.12 -2.86 9.68
CA THR A 22 -2.70 -3.85 8.68
C THR A 22 -3.70 -5.01 8.67
N THR A 23 -3.64 -5.85 7.65
CA THR A 23 -4.43 -7.10 7.57
C THR A 23 -4.10 -8.08 8.70
N ALA A 24 -2.94 -7.94 9.33
CA ALA A 24 -2.53 -8.70 10.51
C ALA A 24 -2.96 -8.04 11.85
N GLY A 25 -3.65 -6.89 11.81
CA GLY A 25 -4.17 -6.20 12.99
C GLY A 25 -3.22 -5.19 13.65
N GLU A 26 -2.01 -5.02 13.11
CA GLU A 26 -1.04 -4.03 13.60
C GLU A 26 -1.52 -2.61 13.27
N GLU A 27 -1.42 -1.68 14.23
CA GLU A 27 -1.85 -0.29 14.05
C GLU A 27 -0.96 0.43 13.02
N ILE A 28 -1.57 1.25 12.16
CA ILE A 28 -0.89 2.06 11.16
C ILE A 28 -1.16 3.54 11.43
N GLN A 29 -0.09 4.34 11.53
CA GLN A 29 -0.15 5.78 11.43
C GLN A 29 0.62 6.25 10.18
N VAL A 30 -0.06 6.95 9.28
CA VAL A 30 0.58 7.57 8.11
C VAL A 30 1.11 8.94 8.52
N LEU A 31 2.43 9.04 8.74
CA LEU A 31 3.09 10.32 9.06
C LEU A 31 3.39 11.10 7.79
N ARG A 32 3.84 10.40 6.73
CA ARG A 32 3.97 10.91 5.36
C ARG A 32 3.65 9.79 4.36
N PRO A 33 2.75 10.00 3.37
CA PRO A 33 2.40 8.97 2.39
C PRO A 33 3.55 8.63 1.42
N GLY A 34 4.58 9.47 1.34
CA GLY A 34 5.68 9.36 0.40
C GLY A 34 5.49 10.28 -0.81
N GLN A 35 6.42 10.19 -1.77
CA GLN A 35 6.40 10.90 -3.04
C GLN A 35 6.18 9.89 -4.17
N ARG A 36 5.25 10.19 -5.08
CA ARG A 36 4.99 9.32 -6.23
C ARG A 36 6.26 9.17 -7.06
N ASN A 37 6.61 7.93 -7.35
CA ASN A 37 7.72 7.56 -8.20
C ASN A 37 7.23 7.46 -9.65
N ALA A 38 7.89 8.16 -10.57
CA ALA A 38 7.61 8.05 -12.00
C ALA A 38 8.57 7.08 -12.71
N ASP A 39 9.62 6.65 -12.00
CA ASP A 39 10.64 5.73 -12.51
C ASP A 39 10.33 4.28 -12.09
N ALA A 40 11.17 3.35 -12.52
CA ALA A 40 11.05 1.94 -12.12
C ALA A 40 11.23 1.75 -10.61
N GLY A 41 10.51 0.78 -10.05
CA GLY A 41 10.54 0.44 -8.62
C GLY A 41 9.19 0.71 -7.96
N PRO A 42 9.17 0.88 -6.63
CA PRO A 42 7.92 1.06 -5.91
C PRO A 42 7.18 2.34 -6.27
N ASP A 43 5.85 2.33 -6.12
CA ASP A 43 4.96 3.43 -6.49
C ASP A 43 5.22 4.74 -5.72
N PHE A 44 5.54 4.65 -4.43
CA PHE A 44 5.83 5.80 -3.58
C PHE A 44 7.12 5.61 -2.80
N LEU A 45 8.01 6.60 -2.84
CA LEU A 45 9.28 6.61 -2.11
C LEU A 45 9.21 7.52 -0.88
N ASN A 46 10.11 7.31 0.07
CA ASN A 46 10.28 8.17 1.26
C ASN A 46 9.01 8.34 2.12
N ALA A 47 8.16 7.32 2.16
CA ALA A 47 7.04 7.25 3.08
C ALA A 47 7.55 7.15 4.52
N ARG A 48 6.84 7.80 5.45
CA ARG A 48 7.05 7.65 6.90
C ARG A 48 5.78 7.12 7.53
N LEU A 49 5.88 5.94 8.11
CA LEU A 49 4.76 5.22 8.69
C LEU A 49 5.15 4.81 10.11
N ARG A 50 4.20 4.81 11.03
CA ARG A 50 4.35 4.07 12.28
C ARG A 50 3.51 2.80 12.17
N LEU A 51 4.14 1.65 12.37
CA LEU A 51 3.51 0.34 12.42
C LEU A 51 3.71 -0.20 13.84
N GLY A 52 2.62 -0.33 14.61
CA GLY A 52 2.68 -0.54 16.05
C GLY A 52 3.51 0.56 16.74
N ASP A 53 4.58 0.16 17.44
CA ASP A 53 5.48 1.08 18.14
C ASP A 53 6.69 1.54 17.29
N VAL A 54 6.86 1.00 16.09
CA VAL A 54 8.05 1.22 15.26
C VAL A 54 7.75 2.25 14.16
N GLU A 55 8.61 3.26 14.05
CA GLU A 55 8.58 4.18 12.92
C GLU A 55 9.48 3.68 11.77
N TRP A 56 8.88 3.52 10.60
CA TRP A 56 9.49 3.06 9.37
C TRP A 56 9.70 4.21 8.38
N ASN A 57 10.86 4.20 7.72
CA ASN A 57 11.14 4.99 6.53
C ASN A 57 11.35 4.03 5.37
N GLY A 58 10.56 4.16 4.31
CA GLY A 58 10.64 3.23 3.18
C GLY A 58 9.70 3.60 2.04
N ALA A 59 9.38 2.61 1.23
CA ALA A 59 8.48 2.74 0.10
C ALA A 59 7.09 2.17 0.39
N VAL A 60 6.12 2.62 -0.39
CA VAL A 60 4.77 2.03 -0.44
C VAL A 60 4.54 1.55 -1.86
N GLU A 61 4.03 0.32 -1.96
CA GLU A 61 3.60 -0.25 -3.23
C GLU A 61 2.08 -0.35 -3.26
N ILE A 62 1.46 -0.15 -4.43
CA ILE A 62 0.01 -0.16 -4.57
C ILE A 62 -0.43 -1.12 -5.68
N HIS A 63 -1.37 -2.00 -5.35
CA HIS A 63 -1.98 -2.92 -6.32
C HIS A 63 -3.49 -3.05 -6.12
N LEU A 64 -4.22 -3.52 -7.13
CA LEU A 64 -5.63 -3.90 -6.92
C LEU A 64 -5.75 -5.14 -6.03
N ARG A 65 -4.88 -6.13 -6.22
CA ARG A 65 -4.82 -7.36 -5.44
C ARG A 65 -3.43 -7.54 -4.86
N ALA A 66 -3.32 -8.08 -3.65
CA ALA A 66 -2.02 -8.39 -3.07
C ALA A 66 -1.25 -9.41 -3.93
N SER A 67 -1.95 -10.39 -4.50
CA SER A 67 -1.36 -11.39 -5.40
C SER A 67 -0.68 -10.82 -6.66
N ASP A 68 -1.00 -9.57 -7.04
CA ASP A 68 -0.35 -8.90 -8.17
C ASP A 68 1.14 -8.63 -7.93
N TRP A 69 1.58 -8.61 -6.67
CA TRP A 69 3.01 -8.63 -6.30
C TRP A 69 3.78 -9.77 -6.99
N HIS A 70 3.20 -10.96 -7.01
CA HIS A 70 3.79 -12.14 -7.65
C HIS A 70 3.65 -12.09 -9.16
N ARG A 71 2.51 -11.61 -9.66
CA ARG A 71 2.25 -11.44 -11.10
C ARG A 71 3.29 -10.50 -11.74
N HIS A 72 3.71 -9.47 -11.01
CA HIS A 72 4.71 -8.50 -11.46
C HIS A 72 6.15 -8.88 -11.10
N ASN A 73 6.36 -10.06 -10.49
CA ASN A 73 7.68 -10.58 -10.10
C ASN A 73 8.43 -9.72 -9.06
N HIS A 74 7.73 -8.96 -8.21
CA HIS A 74 8.36 -8.13 -7.19
C HIS A 74 9.04 -8.95 -6.09
N GLN A 75 8.59 -10.19 -5.85
CA GLN A 75 9.20 -11.12 -4.89
C GLN A 75 10.64 -11.52 -5.22
N VAL A 76 11.11 -11.28 -6.45
CA VAL A 76 12.50 -11.55 -6.88
C VAL A 76 13.27 -10.28 -7.23
N ASP A 77 12.65 -9.10 -7.16
CA ASP A 77 13.29 -7.82 -7.48
C ASP A 77 13.64 -7.04 -6.20
N LYS A 78 14.94 -6.89 -5.95
CA LYS A 78 15.48 -6.19 -4.77
C LYS A 78 15.08 -4.71 -4.69
N LYS A 79 14.64 -4.08 -5.78
CA LYS A 79 14.11 -2.70 -5.73
C LYS A 79 12.90 -2.57 -4.81
N TYR A 80 12.21 -3.67 -4.54
CA TYR A 80 11.01 -3.74 -3.72
C TYR A 80 11.28 -4.14 -2.27
N ASP A 81 12.53 -4.45 -1.90
CA ASP A 81 12.88 -4.75 -0.50
C ASP A 81 12.69 -3.55 0.44
N GLN A 82 12.66 -2.33 -0.10
CA GLN A 82 12.37 -1.11 0.65
C GLN A 82 10.87 -0.88 0.91
N VAL A 83 9.96 -1.69 0.34
CA VAL A 83 8.52 -1.54 0.56
C VAL A 83 8.22 -1.89 2.01
N VAL A 84 7.70 -0.93 2.78
CA VAL A 84 7.35 -1.08 4.20
C VAL A 84 5.86 -1.31 4.40
N LEU A 85 5.03 -0.96 3.41
CA LEU A 85 3.59 -1.21 3.41
C LEU A 85 3.12 -1.47 1.97
N HIS A 86 2.34 -2.54 1.78
CA HIS A 86 1.63 -2.82 0.54
C HIS A 86 0.18 -2.38 0.67
N VAL A 87 -0.18 -1.31 -0.02
CA VAL A 87 -1.55 -0.79 -0.01
C VAL A 87 -2.31 -1.45 -1.15
N VAL A 88 -3.39 -2.16 -0.83
CA VAL A 88 -4.14 -2.91 -1.82
C VAL A 88 -5.61 -2.58 -1.76
N HIS A 89 -6.33 -2.70 -2.88
CA HIS A 89 -7.79 -2.73 -2.80
C HIS A 89 -8.25 -4.00 -2.08
N GLN A 90 -7.78 -5.17 -2.52
CA GLN A 90 -8.09 -6.47 -1.93
C GLN A 90 -6.81 -7.18 -1.45
N ALA A 91 -6.79 -7.59 -0.18
CA ALA A 91 -5.72 -8.41 0.38
C ALA A 91 -6.05 -9.91 0.23
N ASP A 92 -5.69 -10.50 -0.90
CA ASP A 92 -5.99 -11.88 -1.28
C ASP A 92 -4.80 -12.86 -1.12
N ALA A 93 -3.63 -12.35 -0.75
CA ALA A 93 -2.42 -13.15 -0.55
C ALA A 93 -1.46 -12.44 0.42
N ASP A 94 -0.62 -13.24 1.08
CA ASP A 94 0.54 -12.75 1.83
C ASP A 94 1.74 -12.63 0.90
N VAL A 95 2.39 -11.47 0.91
CA VAL A 95 3.52 -11.18 0.01
C VAL A 95 4.79 -10.91 0.80
N HIS A 96 5.92 -11.29 0.21
CA HIS A 96 7.20 -11.30 0.90
C HIS A 96 8.27 -10.57 0.09
N ARG A 97 9.18 -9.93 0.82
CA ARG A 97 10.43 -9.38 0.26
C ARG A 97 11.38 -10.52 -0.17
N THR A 98 12.45 -10.17 -0.87
CA THR A 98 13.42 -11.18 -1.34
C THR A 98 14.11 -11.94 -0.19
N ASN A 99 14.17 -11.33 1.00
CA ASN A 99 14.71 -11.96 2.22
C ASN A 99 13.69 -12.84 2.97
N GLY A 100 12.48 -13.04 2.43
CA GLY A 100 11.43 -13.85 3.02
C GLY A 100 10.65 -13.18 4.16
N SER A 101 10.93 -11.91 4.48
CA SER A 101 10.10 -11.16 5.43
C SER A 101 8.75 -10.78 4.82
N LEU A 102 7.68 -10.93 5.59
CA LEU A 102 6.34 -10.50 5.23
C LEU A 102 6.30 -8.98 5.04
N ILE A 103 5.56 -8.52 4.04
CA ILE A 103 5.26 -7.10 3.87
C ILE A 103 3.88 -6.83 4.49
N PRO A 104 3.78 -5.93 5.48
CA PRO A 104 2.49 -5.53 6.03
C PRO A 104 1.58 -4.97 4.93
N ALA A 105 0.31 -5.36 4.93
CA ALA A 105 -0.66 -4.92 3.93
C ALA A 105 -1.78 -4.08 4.53
N LEU A 106 -2.22 -3.05 3.82
CA LEU A 106 -3.42 -2.27 4.13
C LEU A 106 -4.48 -2.51 3.04
N ALA A 107 -5.65 -3.01 3.42
CA ALA A 107 -6.78 -3.16 2.52
C ALA A 107 -7.64 -1.87 2.50
N LEU A 108 -7.78 -1.26 1.32
CA LEU A 108 -8.55 -0.04 1.11
C LEU A 108 -10.03 -0.29 0.80
N ALA A 109 -10.42 -1.44 0.26
CA ALA A 109 -11.83 -1.74 -0.05
C ALA A 109 -12.82 -1.40 1.07
N PRO A 110 -12.59 -1.78 2.35
CA PRO A 110 -13.53 -1.44 3.43
C PRO A 110 -13.47 0.02 3.90
N ARG A 111 -12.54 0.83 3.37
CA ARG A 111 -12.24 2.19 3.82
C ARG A 111 -12.57 3.26 2.77
N LEU A 112 -13.04 2.85 1.59
CA LEU A 112 -13.47 3.76 0.53
C LEU A 112 -14.96 4.06 0.69
N ALA A 113 -15.32 5.34 0.71
CA ALA A 113 -16.72 5.74 0.68
C ALA A 113 -17.36 5.32 -0.66
N PRO A 114 -18.59 4.78 -0.66
CA PRO A 114 -19.31 4.44 -1.90
C PRO A 114 -19.39 5.58 -2.91
N ASP A 115 -19.54 6.82 -2.43
CA ASP A 115 -19.61 8.01 -3.28
C ASP A 115 -18.30 8.34 -4.00
N LEU A 116 -17.15 7.99 -3.40
CA LEU A 116 -15.83 8.21 -4.00
C LEU A 116 -15.60 7.25 -5.17
N LEU A 117 -16.12 6.03 -5.06
CA LEU A 117 -16.08 5.01 -6.11
C LEU A 117 -16.94 5.45 -7.31
N ALA A 118 -18.17 5.92 -7.07
CA ALA A 118 -19.09 6.34 -8.12
C ALA A 118 -18.54 7.49 -8.98
N ARG A 119 -17.86 8.47 -8.36
CA ARG A 119 -17.31 9.65 -9.06
C ARG A 119 -16.10 9.36 -9.95
N TYR A 120 -15.41 8.23 -9.77
CA TYR A 120 -14.24 7.86 -10.57
C TYR A 120 -14.58 6.93 -11.74
N GLU A 121 -15.75 6.28 -11.71
CA GLU A 121 -16.23 5.40 -12.78
C GLU A 121 -17.13 6.11 -13.81
N THR A 122 -17.36 7.42 -13.64
CA THR A 122 -18.08 8.29 -14.60
C THR A 122 -17.11 9.10 -15.44
#